data_AF-A0A839N5X5-F1
#
_entry.id   AF-A0A839N5X5-F1
#
_cell.length_a   1.000
_cell.length_b   1.000
_cell.length_c   1.000
_cell.angle_alpha   90.00
_cell.angle_beta   90.00
_cell.angle_gamma   90.00
#
_symmetry.space_group_name_H-M   'P 1'
#
loop_
_entity.id
_entity.type
_entity.pdbx_description
1 polymer ?
#
loop_
_entity_poly.entity_id
_entity_poly.type
_entity_poly.pdbx_seq_one_letter_code
_entity_poly.pdbx_strand_id
1 'polypeptide(L)'
;MTDEPFELAEAEAVAIAEVATAFAAVLPPERRGPYDGLVEAASAGSVDPEQLPELERVCVLALETGRARQLGKAETERLVNAVYRRTPGGRALTAEASDVNKVLAGLAGKSLQTARITCRMPGRYLLDLVVDGIDVSISLEPEGLEVRSLQTG
;
A
#
# COMPACT_ATOMS: atom_id res chain seq x y z
N MET A 1 -5.51 0.37 19.40
CA MET A 1 -4.18 0.83 18.96
C MET A 1 -3.17 0.14 19.84
N THR A 2 -2.13 -0.43 19.27
CA THR A 2 -1.00 -0.91 20.07
C THR A 2 -0.21 0.33 20.48
N ASP A 3 0.03 0.52 21.78
CA ASP A 3 0.82 1.64 22.32
C ASP A 3 2.33 1.44 22.12
N GLU A 4 2.74 0.38 21.43
CA GLU A 4 4.16 0.07 21.21
C GLU A 4 4.73 0.86 20.03
N PRO A 5 5.94 1.43 20.17
CA PRO A 5 6.61 2.15 19.10
C PRO A 5 6.87 1.24 17.90
N PHE A 6 6.78 1.82 16.69
CA PHE A 6 7.06 1.14 15.45
C PHE A 6 8.56 1.16 15.14
N GLU A 7 9.20 0.02 15.32
CA GLU A 7 10.65 -0.12 15.16
C GLU A 7 11.09 -0.19 13.69
N LEU A 8 12.14 0.57 13.36
CA LEU A 8 12.82 0.60 12.08
C LEU A 8 14.23 0.03 12.23
N ALA A 9 14.59 -0.93 11.38
CA ALA A 9 15.99 -1.31 11.26
C ALA A 9 16.81 -0.14 10.71
N GLU A 10 18.11 -0.10 10.98
CA GLU A 10 18.99 1.03 10.62
C GLU A 10 18.86 1.44 9.12
N ALA A 11 18.84 0.47 8.21
CA ALA A 11 18.68 0.76 6.78
C ALA A 11 17.28 1.31 6.43
N GLU A 12 16.24 0.84 7.14
CA GLU A 12 14.86 1.32 6.97
C GLU A 12 14.71 2.73 7.52
N ALA A 13 15.29 3.02 8.68
CA ALA A 13 15.34 4.34 9.29
C ALA A 13 15.91 5.38 8.31
N VAL A 14 17.06 5.06 7.68
CA VAL A 14 17.68 5.92 6.65
C VAL A 14 16.75 6.11 5.45
N ALA A 15 16.19 5.03 4.91
CA ALA A 15 15.30 5.10 3.75
C ALA A 15 14.03 5.92 4.03
N ILE A 16 13.42 5.76 5.20
CA ILE A 16 12.23 6.50 5.63
C ILE A 16 12.55 7.97 5.87
N ALA A 17 13.64 8.28 6.58
CA ALA A 17 14.06 9.66 6.80
C ALA A 17 14.34 10.38 5.48
N GLU A 18 14.95 9.71 4.49
CA GLU A 18 15.20 10.26 3.16
C GLU A 18 13.89 10.62 2.43
N VAL A 19 12.92 9.71 2.36
CA VAL A 19 11.65 9.98 1.67
C VAL A 19 10.77 10.97 2.42
N ALA A 20 10.76 10.93 3.77
CA ALA A 20 10.01 11.87 4.60
C ALA A 20 10.59 13.30 4.47
N THR A 21 11.91 13.43 4.43
CA THR A 21 12.58 14.73 4.19
C THR A 21 12.19 15.30 2.83
N ALA A 22 12.23 14.48 1.78
CA ALA A 22 11.84 14.90 0.44
C ALA A 22 10.35 15.31 0.37
N PHE A 23 9.50 14.60 1.11
CA PHE A 23 8.07 14.91 1.22
C PHE A 23 7.83 16.23 1.96
N ALA A 24 8.44 16.43 3.13
CA ALA A 24 8.31 17.66 3.91
C ALA A 24 8.80 18.89 3.13
N ALA A 25 9.88 18.75 2.36
CA ALA A 25 10.48 19.83 1.59
C ALA A 25 9.55 20.47 0.55
N VAL A 26 8.61 19.70 0.00
CA VAL A 26 7.65 20.19 -1.02
C VAL A 26 6.36 20.76 -0.43
N LEU A 27 6.15 20.61 0.87
CA LEU A 27 4.96 21.14 1.54
C LEU A 27 5.09 22.63 1.89
N PRO A 28 3.96 23.35 1.95
CA PRO A 28 3.90 24.67 2.61
C PRO A 28 4.33 24.58 4.08
N PRO A 29 5.01 25.60 4.65
CA PRO A 29 5.54 25.58 6.01
C PRO A 29 4.51 25.19 7.08
N GLU A 30 3.26 25.60 6.92
CA GLU A 30 2.16 25.37 7.87
C GLU A 30 1.78 23.89 7.97
N ARG A 31 2.20 23.07 6.99
CA ARG A 31 1.89 21.63 6.91
C ARG A 31 3.09 20.74 7.17
N ARG A 32 4.28 21.30 7.41
CA ARG A 32 5.53 20.52 7.55
C ARG A 32 5.68 19.84 8.90
N GLY A 33 5.21 20.48 9.97
CA GLY A 33 5.45 20.06 11.36
C GLY A 33 5.29 18.55 11.63
N PRO A 34 4.18 17.90 11.24
CA PRO A 34 4.01 16.46 11.44
C PRO A 34 5.07 15.61 10.72
N TYR A 35 5.50 16.03 9.52
CA TYR A 35 6.48 15.31 8.72
C TYR A 35 7.93 15.63 9.12
N ASP A 36 8.20 16.84 9.60
CA ASP A 36 9.49 17.16 10.22
C ASP A 36 9.68 16.29 11.49
N GLY A 37 8.63 16.17 12.31
CA GLY A 37 8.64 15.23 13.45
C GLY A 37 8.80 13.77 13.03
N LEU A 38 8.23 13.36 11.89
CA LEU A 38 8.44 12.01 11.34
C LEU A 38 9.90 11.79 10.89
N VAL A 39 10.55 12.81 10.31
CA VAL A 39 11.97 12.74 9.93
C VAL A 39 12.85 12.51 11.17
N GLU A 40 12.59 13.24 12.25
CA GLU A 40 13.31 13.08 13.52
C GLU A 40 13.09 11.68 14.10
N ALA A 41 11.83 11.22 14.18
CA ALA A 41 11.47 9.91 14.69
C ALA A 41 12.13 8.78 13.87
N ALA A 42 11.99 8.84 12.54
CA ALA A 42 12.61 7.86 11.64
C ALA A 42 14.14 7.81 11.81
N SER A 43 14.79 8.96 11.96
CA SER A 43 16.25 9.03 12.18
C SER A 43 16.67 8.45 13.53
N ALA A 44 15.79 8.48 14.53
CA ALA A 44 16.00 7.82 15.83
C ALA A 44 15.71 6.31 15.80
N GLY A 45 15.19 5.77 14.69
CA GLY A 45 14.94 4.35 14.50
C GLY A 45 13.58 3.84 15.02
N SER A 46 12.73 4.73 15.52
CA SER A 46 11.40 4.35 16.02
C SER A 46 10.37 5.45 15.72
N VAL A 47 9.15 5.04 15.37
CA VAL A 47 8.04 5.95 15.07
C VAL A 47 6.91 5.71 16.05
N ASP A 48 6.45 6.76 16.72
CA ASP A 48 5.35 6.63 17.67
C ASP A 48 4.03 6.23 16.97
N PRO A 49 3.13 5.49 17.64
CA PRO A 49 1.86 5.08 17.05
C PRO A 49 1.03 6.24 16.48
N GLU A 50 1.14 7.42 17.08
CA GLU A 50 0.44 8.64 16.65
C GLU A 50 0.94 9.18 15.30
N GLN A 51 2.19 8.87 14.92
CA GLN A 51 2.83 9.29 13.66
C GLN A 51 2.73 8.23 12.55
N LEU A 52 2.14 7.07 12.83
CA LEU A 52 1.93 6.03 11.82
C LEU A 52 1.11 6.49 10.60
N PRO A 53 0.06 7.33 10.74
CA PRO A 53 -0.67 7.84 9.57
C PRO A 53 0.22 8.65 8.62
N GLU A 54 1.14 9.47 9.16
CA GLU A 54 2.11 10.23 8.38
C GLU A 54 3.13 9.30 7.71
N LEU A 55 3.63 8.30 8.43
CA LEU A 55 4.53 7.27 7.88
C LEU A 55 3.90 6.53 6.70
N GLU A 56 2.65 6.06 6.86
CA GLU A 56 1.90 5.38 5.82
C GLU A 56 1.72 6.28 4.59
N ARG A 57 1.31 7.54 4.80
CA ARG A 57 1.12 8.50 3.70
C ARG A 57 2.41 8.77 2.93
N VAL A 58 3.53 8.96 3.63
CA VAL A 58 4.84 9.18 2.99
C VAL A 58 5.24 7.94 2.19
N CYS A 59 5.10 6.75 2.77
CA CYS A 59 5.41 5.49 2.09
C CYS A 59 4.58 5.33 0.80
N VAL A 60 3.26 5.47 0.90
CA VAL A 60 2.33 5.30 -0.23
C VAL A 60 2.71 6.28 -1.35
N LEU A 61 2.82 7.57 -1.05
CA LEU A 61 3.12 8.55 -2.09
C LEU A 61 4.50 8.30 -2.71
N ALA A 62 5.51 7.98 -1.90
CA ALA A 62 6.85 7.73 -2.39
C ALA A 62 6.94 6.50 -3.31
N LEU A 63 6.13 5.48 -3.06
CA LEU A 63 6.02 4.28 -3.89
C LEU A 63 5.22 4.56 -5.17
N GLU A 64 4.04 5.17 -5.05
CA GLU A 64 3.15 5.45 -6.19
C GLU A 64 3.79 6.38 -7.23
N THR A 65 4.50 7.41 -6.80
CA THR A 65 5.15 8.35 -7.72
C THR A 65 6.54 7.90 -8.16
N GLY A 66 7.01 6.71 -7.70
CA GLY A 66 8.37 6.23 -7.92
C GLY A 66 9.46 7.10 -7.28
N ARG A 67 9.10 7.96 -6.32
CA ARG A 67 10.04 8.91 -5.69
C ARG A 67 11.07 8.18 -4.83
N ALA A 68 10.67 7.13 -4.12
CA ALA A 68 11.59 6.27 -3.37
C ALA A 68 12.72 5.73 -4.27
N ARG A 69 12.35 5.31 -5.49
CA ARG A 69 13.29 4.84 -6.50
C ARG A 69 14.19 5.94 -7.06
N GLN A 70 13.69 7.16 -7.21
CA GLN A 70 14.51 8.28 -7.68
C GLN A 70 15.59 8.70 -6.67
N LEU A 71 15.27 8.63 -5.37
CA LEU A 71 16.17 9.08 -4.30
C LEU A 71 17.30 8.06 -4.05
N GLY A 72 16.96 6.82 -3.73
CA GLY A 72 17.95 5.79 -3.40
C GLY A 72 17.84 4.52 -4.24
N LYS A 73 17.36 4.64 -5.48
CA LYS A 73 17.28 3.54 -6.46
C LYS A 73 16.35 2.43 -5.96
N ALA A 74 16.55 1.23 -6.50
CA ALA A 74 15.72 0.07 -6.17
C ALA A 74 15.77 -0.31 -4.67
N GLU A 75 16.85 0.02 -3.96
CA GLU A 75 17.00 -0.37 -2.56
C GLU A 75 16.12 0.47 -1.63
N THR A 76 16.09 1.80 -1.78
CA THR A 76 15.17 2.64 -1.01
C THR A 76 13.72 2.27 -1.28
N GLU A 77 13.34 2.01 -2.54
CA GLU A 77 11.99 1.52 -2.88
C GLU A 77 11.66 0.20 -2.16
N ARG A 78 12.60 -0.75 -2.13
CA ARG A 78 12.43 -2.04 -1.44
C ARG A 78 12.24 -1.87 0.06
N LEU A 79 13.04 -1.01 0.70
CA LEU A 79 13.00 -0.74 2.14
C LEU A 79 11.72 -0.01 2.53
N VAL A 80 11.34 1.03 1.80
CA VAL A 80 10.08 1.77 2.01
C VAL A 80 8.88 0.84 1.88
N ASN A 81 8.87 -0.03 0.86
CA ASN A 81 7.81 -1.04 0.73
C ASN A 81 7.80 -2.05 1.89
N ALA A 82 8.97 -2.50 2.36
CA ALA A 82 9.06 -3.40 3.51
C ALA A 82 8.53 -2.78 4.80
N VAL A 83 8.81 -1.49 5.04
CA VAL A 83 8.24 -0.72 6.14
C VAL A 83 6.73 -0.62 5.99
N TYR A 84 6.24 -0.17 4.83
CA TYR A 84 4.81 0.00 4.59
C TYR A 84 4.03 -1.28 4.84
N ARG A 85 4.50 -2.43 4.35
CA ARG A 85 3.83 -3.74 4.56
C ARG A 85 3.69 -4.13 6.03
N ARG A 86 4.52 -3.60 6.92
CA ARG A 86 4.43 -3.83 8.37
C ARG A 86 3.48 -2.86 9.07
N THR A 87 3.08 -1.75 8.46
CA THR A 87 2.12 -0.79 9.04
C THR A 87 0.70 -1.36 9.10
N PRO A 88 -0.21 -0.83 9.95
CA PRO A 88 -1.63 -1.19 9.92
C PRO A 88 -2.26 -1.18 8.52
N GLY A 89 -2.06 -0.11 7.74
CA GLY A 89 -2.57 0.01 6.37
C GLY A 89 -1.98 -1.03 5.42
N GLY A 90 -0.66 -1.24 5.44
CA GLY A 90 -0.03 -2.26 4.61
C GLY A 90 -0.42 -3.70 4.97
N ARG A 91 -0.69 -3.98 6.26
CA ARG A 91 -1.24 -5.27 6.70
C ARG A 91 -2.68 -5.46 6.25
N ALA A 92 -3.51 -4.42 6.32
CA ALA A 92 -4.88 -4.45 5.79
C ALA A 92 -4.89 -4.76 4.30
N LEU A 93 -4.08 -4.05 3.50
CA LEU A 93 -3.93 -4.29 2.06
C LEU A 93 -3.47 -5.73 1.76
N THR A 94 -2.53 -6.27 2.56
CA THR A 94 -2.08 -7.66 2.40
C THR A 94 -3.19 -8.67 2.72
N ALA A 95 -4.03 -8.36 3.71
CA ALA A 95 -5.18 -9.19 4.07
C ALA A 95 -6.25 -9.19 2.97
N GLU A 96 -6.59 -8.03 2.42
CA GLU A 96 -7.51 -7.88 1.29
C GLU A 96 -7.05 -8.69 0.07
N ALA A 97 -5.76 -8.58 -0.29
CA ALA A 97 -5.18 -9.37 -1.36
C ALA A 97 -5.26 -10.88 -1.08
N SER A 98 -5.06 -11.29 0.18
CA SER A 98 -5.22 -12.70 0.59
C SER A 98 -6.67 -13.18 0.41
N ASP A 99 -7.64 -12.36 0.77
CA ASP A 99 -9.07 -12.71 0.65
C ASP A 99 -9.51 -12.84 -0.80
N VAL A 100 -9.08 -11.91 -1.68
CA VAL A 100 -9.28 -12.05 -3.13
C VAL A 100 -8.61 -13.32 -3.67
N ASN A 101 -7.39 -13.61 -3.25
CA ASN A 101 -6.68 -14.83 -3.67
C ASN A 101 -7.39 -16.11 -3.23
N LYS A 102 -8.06 -16.14 -2.06
CA LYS A 102 -8.88 -17.29 -1.65
C LYS A 102 -10.05 -17.52 -2.60
N VAL A 103 -10.73 -16.45 -3.03
CA VAL A 103 -11.81 -16.54 -4.02
C VAL A 103 -11.26 -17.04 -5.35
N LEU A 104 -10.16 -16.46 -5.84
CA LEU A 104 -9.52 -16.89 -7.10
C LEU A 104 -9.04 -18.35 -7.04
N ALA A 105 -8.51 -18.81 -5.92
CA ALA A 105 -8.11 -20.19 -5.72
C ALA A 105 -9.31 -21.16 -5.82
N GLY A 106 -10.50 -20.74 -5.38
CA GLY A 106 -11.74 -21.51 -5.54
C GLY A 106 -12.18 -21.68 -7.00
N LEU A 107 -11.63 -20.88 -7.92
CA LEU A 107 -11.88 -20.99 -9.36
C LEU A 107 -10.87 -21.89 -10.07
N ALA A 108 -9.81 -22.35 -9.39
CA ALA A 108 -8.76 -23.15 -10.01
C ALA A 108 -9.32 -24.47 -10.57
N GLY A 109 -8.94 -24.79 -11.81
CA GLY A 109 -9.37 -26.01 -12.51
C GLY A 109 -10.72 -25.90 -13.23
N LYS A 110 -11.45 -24.80 -13.07
CA LYS A 110 -12.69 -24.52 -13.80
C LYS A 110 -12.42 -23.87 -15.16
N SER A 111 -13.37 -23.95 -16.10
CA SER A 111 -13.22 -23.35 -17.43
C SER A 111 -13.54 -21.85 -17.40
N LEU A 112 -12.55 -21.03 -17.79
CA LEU A 112 -12.73 -19.59 -17.96
C LEU A 112 -13.50 -19.31 -19.25
N GLN A 113 -14.71 -18.75 -19.12
CA GLN A 113 -15.59 -18.42 -20.24
C GLN A 113 -15.46 -16.95 -20.65
N THR A 114 -15.22 -16.05 -19.70
CA THR A 114 -15.02 -14.62 -19.97
C THR A 114 -14.07 -14.01 -18.94
N ALA A 115 -13.18 -13.13 -19.39
CA ALA A 115 -12.40 -12.25 -18.54
C ALA A 115 -12.39 -10.86 -19.17
N ARG A 116 -12.81 -9.84 -18.42
CA ARG A 116 -12.87 -8.46 -18.88
C ARG A 116 -12.32 -7.53 -17.80
N ILE A 117 -11.47 -6.60 -18.21
CA ILE A 117 -11.06 -5.47 -17.38
C ILE A 117 -11.71 -4.20 -17.91
N THR A 118 -12.33 -3.42 -17.03
CA THR A 118 -12.97 -2.14 -17.36
C THR A 118 -12.34 -1.03 -16.54
N CYS A 119 -11.80 0.00 -17.20
CA CYS A 119 -11.36 1.22 -16.54
C CYS A 119 -12.60 2.06 -16.16
N ARG A 120 -12.79 2.33 -14.87
CA ARG A 120 -13.84 3.24 -14.37
C ARG A 120 -13.32 4.66 -14.26
N MET A 121 -12.07 4.81 -13.81
CA MET A 121 -11.30 6.05 -13.75
C MET A 121 -9.80 5.69 -13.67
N PRO A 122 -8.87 6.64 -13.89
CA PRO A 122 -7.45 6.38 -13.72
C PRO A 122 -7.15 5.73 -12.36
N GLY A 123 -6.51 4.57 -12.38
CA GLY A 123 -6.17 3.80 -11.18
C GLY A 123 -7.29 2.92 -10.62
N ARG A 124 -8.55 3.05 -11.08
CA ARG A 124 -9.67 2.20 -10.64
C ARG A 124 -10.22 1.34 -11.78
N TYR A 125 -10.09 0.04 -11.61
CA TYR A 125 -10.50 -0.96 -12.59
C TYR A 125 -11.49 -1.94 -11.97
N LEU A 126 -12.35 -2.51 -12.82
CA LEU A 126 -13.20 -3.65 -12.48
C LEU A 126 -12.75 -4.85 -13.31
N LEU A 127 -12.43 -5.96 -12.66
CA LEU A 127 -12.16 -7.25 -13.28
C LEU A 127 -13.42 -8.13 -13.15
N ASP A 128 -14.04 -8.45 -14.27
CA ASP A 128 -15.18 -9.37 -14.35
C ASP A 128 -14.71 -10.71 -14.94
N LEU A 129 -15.00 -11.80 -14.24
CA LEU A 129 -14.69 -13.17 -14.62
C LEU A 129 -15.97 -13.99 -14.69
N VAL A 130 -16.09 -14.85 -15.70
CA VAL A 130 -17.15 -15.87 -15.80
C VAL A 130 -16.45 -17.23 -15.91
N VAL A 131 -16.66 -18.09 -14.92
CA VAL A 131 -15.93 -19.35 -14.76
C VAL A 131 -16.88 -20.50 -14.39
N ASP A 132 -17.04 -21.49 -15.27
CA ASP A 132 -18.08 -22.53 -15.17
C ASP A 132 -19.48 -22.01 -14.75
N GLY A 133 -19.88 -20.83 -15.26
CA GLY A 133 -21.16 -20.20 -14.92
C GLY A 133 -21.18 -19.45 -13.57
N ILE A 134 -20.01 -19.26 -12.94
CA ILE A 134 -19.83 -18.40 -11.77
C ILE A 134 -19.38 -17.03 -12.24
N ASP A 135 -20.14 -16.00 -11.88
CA ASP A 135 -19.79 -14.61 -12.13
C ASP A 135 -19.04 -14.02 -10.93
N VAL A 136 -17.85 -13.48 -11.17
CA VAL A 136 -17.00 -12.84 -10.15
C VAL A 136 -16.61 -11.45 -10.61
N SER A 137 -16.88 -10.44 -9.80
CA SER A 137 -16.46 -9.06 -10.05
C SER A 137 -15.53 -8.57 -8.95
N ILE A 138 -14.35 -8.07 -9.31
CA ILE A 138 -13.30 -7.61 -8.40
C ILE A 138 -12.94 -6.17 -8.71
N SER A 139 -13.07 -5.29 -7.72
CA SER A 139 -12.55 -3.92 -7.75
C SER A 139 -11.04 -3.93 -7.54
N LEU A 140 -10.31 -3.25 -8.42
CA LEU A 140 -8.87 -3.00 -8.32
C LEU A 140 -8.67 -1.49 -8.18
N GLU A 141 -8.33 -1.02 -6.99
CA GLU A 141 -8.28 0.41 -6.66
C GLU A 141 -6.94 0.75 -5.97
N PRO A 142 -6.46 2.01 -5.98
CA PRO A 142 -5.18 2.37 -5.37
C PRO A 142 -5.16 2.07 -3.86
N GLU A 143 -6.31 2.21 -3.21
CA GLU A 143 -6.46 2.00 -1.77
C GLU A 143 -6.58 0.51 -1.40
N GLY A 144 -6.91 -0.38 -2.34
CA GLY A 144 -7.21 -1.76 -2.01
C GLY A 144 -7.85 -2.60 -3.10
N LEU A 145 -8.10 -3.87 -2.74
CA LEU A 145 -8.74 -4.87 -3.60
C LEU A 145 -10.02 -5.36 -2.92
N GLU A 146 -11.13 -5.42 -3.66
CA GLU A 146 -12.41 -5.82 -3.08
C GLU A 146 -13.19 -6.74 -4.04
N VAL A 147 -13.68 -7.88 -3.55
CA VAL A 147 -14.66 -8.69 -4.29
C VAL A 147 -16.02 -8.02 -4.18
N ARG A 148 -16.51 -7.47 -5.30
CA ARG A 148 -17.79 -6.74 -5.35
C ARG A 148 -18.98 -7.69 -5.38
N SER A 149 -18.87 -8.80 -6.10
CA SER A 149 -19.93 -9.78 -6.20
C SER A 149 -19.38 -11.15 -6.58
N LEU A 150 -20.03 -12.18 -6.02
CA LEU A 150 -19.85 -13.58 -6.35
C LEU A 150 -21.24 -14.19 -6.53
N GLN A 151 -21.57 -14.61 -7.75
CA GLN A 151 -22.86 -15.23 -8.06
C GLN A 151 -22.64 -16.63 -8.63
N THR A 152 -23.40 -17.61 -8.11
CA THR A 152 -23.46 -18.97 -8.63
C THR A 152 -24.79 -19.16 -9.33
N GLY A 153 -24.76 -19.51 -10.63
CA GLY A 153 -25.95 -19.92 -11.38
C GLY A 153 -26.54 -21.26 -10.94
#